data_AF-A0A2V6BLZ5-F1
#
_entry.id   AF-A0A2V6BLZ5-F1
#
_cell.length_a   1.000
_cell.length_b   1.000
_cell.length_c   1.000
_cell.angle_alpha   90.00
_cell.angle_beta   90.00
_cell.angle_gamma   90.00
#
_symmetry.space_group_name_H-M   'P 1'
#
loop_
_entity.id
_entity.type
_entity.pdbx_description
1 polymer ?
#
loop_
_entity_poly.entity_id
_entity_poly.type
_entity_poly.pdbx_seq_one_letter_code
_entity_poly.pdbx_strand_id
1 'polypeptide(L)'
;MQLQSGYTQNAREQLTLATKTQAVQNPIVDVTTGPTLDKGDQVGNVKTFGALGDGVTNDTAAFNAALTSLGSGGGTCVIPEGTYLISASGITSHVKSGVHLVGEGRGVSILKIAAMPTATLIWGDGDNWSVENLTLDMQDYFPPRLHNYSAIACKGNNWRVAKCEILKIGRIGIGVAGGDNWSIEGNFITKTTPVQTLNQSILVTKYAGKGATNARIIDNVCDGSGILFWGFYSTIARNRISNAGFGSGIATGQVANCHTIQVTGNTCTGGRGFDENHTWVSGFELWAPDSVIANNTAYDNGSSGIIVGGQNCIVRGNKSYNNGVQTGGYGFSARYQNSTVNASHSTFIGNSAYDTRYPGRGMTQTYGYHEQPGLKFIKHIGNNYDHNKIGPASH
;
A
#
# COMPACT_ATOMS: atom_id res chain seq x y z
N MET A 1 -54.99 -4.30 -11.57
CA MET A 1 -54.09 -3.29 -12.13
C MET A 1 -53.74 -2.30 -11.03
N GLN A 2 -52.58 -2.49 -10.36
CA GLN A 2 -51.78 -1.49 -9.63
C GLN A 2 -50.76 -2.24 -8.74
N LEU A 3 -49.65 -2.65 -9.36
CA LEU A 3 -48.42 -3.07 -8.71
C LEU A 3 -47.30 -2.28 -9.40
N GLN A 4 -47.11 -1.00 -9.04
CA GLN A 4 -46.04 -0.19 -9.63
C GLN A 4 -45.63 1.06 -8.83
N SER A 5 -45.79 1.08 -7.50
CA SER A 5 -45.32 2.21 -6.67
C SER A 5 -44.21 1.87 -5.67
N GLY A 6 -43.81 0.60 -5.51
CA GLY A 6 -42.80 0.19 -4.51
C GLY A 6 -41.34 0.15 -5.00
N TYR A 7 -41.08 0.24 -6.31
CA TYR A 7 -39.73 0.08 -6.86
C TYR A 7 -38.98 1.38 -7.15
N THR A 8 -39.67 2.53 -7.18
CA THR A 8 -39.05 3.83 -7.50
C THR A 8 -38.55 4.61 -6.29
N GLN A 9 -38.95 4.22 -5.07
CA GLN A 9 -38.53 4.91 -3.84
C GLN A 9 -37.11 4.49 -3.39
N ASN A 10 -36.71 3.24 -3.62
CA ASN A 10 -35.37 2.72 -3.28
C ASN A 10 -34.24 3.31 -4.13
N ALA A 11 -34.50 3.70 -5.38
CA ALA A 11 -33.47 4.27 -6.25
C ALA A 11 -33.11 5.72 -5.88
N ARG A 12 -34.07 6.52 -5.41
CA ARG A 12 -33.83 7.91 -4.97
C ARG A 12 -33.14 7.97 -3.61
N GLU A 13 -33.41 7.03 -2.70
CA GLU A 13 -32.70 6.91 -1.42
C GLU A 13 -31.26 6.40 -1.60
N GLN A 14 -31.00 5.48 -2.52
CA GLN A 14 -29.63 5.10 -2.88
C GLN A 14 -28.86 6.23 -3.60
N LEU A 15 -29.52 7.03 -4.44
CA LEU A 15 -28.89 8.18 -5.10
C LEU A 15 -28.58 9.30 -4.10
N THR A 16 -29.47 9.60 -3.15
CA THR A 16 -29.22 10.62 -2.11
C THR A 16 -28.21 10.16 -1.06
N LEU A 17 -28.07 8.86 -0.79
CA LEU A 17 -26.99 8.33 0.04
C LEU A 17 -25.63 8.42 -0.67
N ALA A 18 -25.58 8.19 -1.99
CA ALA A 18 -24.37 8.38 -2.79
C ALA A 18 -23.91 9.86 -2.84
N THR A 19 -24.85 10.81 -2.91
CA THR A 19 -24.52 12.26 -2.92
C THR A 19 -24.15 12.78 -1.52
N LYS A 20 -24.76 12.26 -0.44
CA LYS A 20 -24.40 12.67 0.94
C LYS A 20 -23.11 12.05 1.46
N THR A 21 -22.65 10.93 0.90
CA THR A 21 -21.34 10.34 1.23
C THR A 21 -20.18 11.09 0.56
N GLN A 22 -20.43 11.90 -0.46
CA GLN A 22 -19.43 12.81 -1.04
C GLN A 22 -19.19 14.07 -0.18
N ALA A 23 -20.13 14.45 0.70
CA ALA A 23 -20.07 15.70 1.46
C ALA A 23 -19.30 15.61 2.79
N VAL A 24 -18.71 14.47 3.14
CA VAL A 24 -17.79 14.31 4.30
C VAL A 24 -16.40 13.87 3.84
N GLN A 25 -15.99 14.35 2.67
CA GLN A 25 -14.59 14.51 2.34
C GLN A 25 -14.30 16.00 2.41
N ASN A 26 -13.75 16.48 3.53
CA ASN A 26 -12.97 17.70 3.43
C ASN A 26 -11.94 17.41 2.33
N PRO A 27 -11.88 18.19 1.24
CA PRO A 27 -10.81 18.04 0.29
C PRO A 27 -9.54 18.30 1.08
N ILE A 28 -8.71 17.26 1.20
CA ILE A 28 -7.28 17.48 1.43
C ILE A 28 -6.91 18.38 0.27
N VAL A 29 -6.53 19.62 0.57
CA VAL A 29 -5.99 20.54 -0.44
C VAL A 29 -4.80 19.80 -1.01
N ASP A 30 -4.95 19.31 -2.24
CA ASP A 30 -3.90 18.60 -2.95
C ASP A 30 -2.90 19.66 -3.42
N VAL A 31 -1.94 19.98 -2.57
CA VAL A 31 -0.86 20.93 -2.88
C VAL A 31 0.12 20.32 -3.90
N THR A 32 -0.16 19.15 -4.46
CA THR A 32 0.76 18.39 -5.33
C THR A 32 0.18 17.93 -6.66
N THR A 33 -1.07 18.25 -7.01
CA THR A 33 -1.62 18.03 -8.37
C THR A 33 -1.13 19.04 -9.42
N GLY A 34 -0.19 19.91 -9.07
CA GLY A 34 0.53 20.66 -10.09
C GLY A 34 1.26 19.68 -11.02
N PRO A 35 1.28 19.88 -12.35
CA PRO A 35 2.26 19.22 -13.19
C PRO A 35 3.63 19.44 -12.53
N THR A 36 4.41 18.36 -12.39
CA THR A 36 5.81 18.44 -11.97
C THR A 36 6.45 19.55 -12.80
N LEU A 37 6.83 20.64 -12.13
CA LEU A 37 7.33 21.83 -12.80
C LEU A 37 8.69 21.46 -13.41
N ASP A 38 8.68 21.11 -14.70
CA ASP A 38 9.89 20.84 -15.45
C ASP A 38 10.73 22.13 -15.43
N LYS A 39 11.88 22.07 -14.74
CA LYS A 39 12.81 23.20 -14.62
C LYS A 39 13.89 23.18 -15.71
N GLY A 40 13.82 22.24 -16.64
CA GLY A 40 14.66 22.24 -17.83
C GLY A 40 14.01 21.41 -18.92
N ASP A 41 13.59 22.07 -20.01
CA ASP A 41 12.96 21.50 -21.23
C ASP A 41 13.77 20.38 -21.94
N GLN A 42 14.78 19.80 -21.27
CA GLN A 42 15.60 18.70 -21.73
C GLN A 42 14.81 17.41 -21.74
N VAL A 43 14.78 16.78 -22.91
CA VAL A 43 14.15 15.48 -23.13
C VAL A 43 15.20 14.47 -23.53
N GLY A 44 15.38 13.44 -22.69
CA GLY A 44 16.20 12.28 -22.98
C GLY A 44 15.33 11.13 -23.50
N ASN A 45 15.16 10.99 -24.82
CA ASN A 45 14.43 9.85 -25.39
C ASN A 45 15.34 8.64 -25.50
N VAL A 46 15.01 7.54 -24.80
CA VAL A 46 15.84 6.33 -24.77
C VAL A 46 16.12 5.74 -26.16
N LYS A 47 15.22 5.91 -27.14
CA LYS A 47 15.43 5.45 -28.53
C LYS A 47 16.50 6.26 -29.26
N THR A 48 16.65 7.56 -28.95
CA THR A 48 17.75 8.39 -29.47
C THR A 48 19.11 7.90 -28.97
N PHE A 49 19.15 7.23 -27.82
CA PHE A 49 20.35 6.61 -27.25
C PHE A 49 20.53 5.14 -27.64
N GLY A 50 19.76 4.65 -28.61
CA GLY A 50 19.91 3.31 -29.18
C GLY A 50 19.08 2.22 -28.53
N ALA A 51 18.12 2.55 -27.64
CA ALA A 51 17.18 1.56 -27.15
C ALA A 51 16.26 1.09 -28.29
N LEU A 52 16.11 -0.22 -28.46
CA LEU A 52 15.23 -0.81 -29.48
C LEU A 52 13.82 -1.07 -28.93
N GLY A 53 13.72 -1.57 -27.69
CA GLY A 53 12.42 -1.91 -27.11
C GLY A 53 11.73 -3.11 -27.79
N ASP A 54 12.51 -4.06 -28.31
CA ASP A 54 12.06 -5.24 -29.06
C ASP A 54 11.84 -6.50 -28.18
N GLY A 55 12.12 -6.40 -26.88
CA GLY A 55 12.02 -7.47 -25.89
C GLY A 55 13.19 -8.46 -25.88
N VAL A 56 14.20 -8.25 -26.72
CA VAL A 56 15.35 -9.16 -26.92
C VAL A 56 16.67 -8.44 -26.72
N THR A 57 16.81 -7.24 -27.29
CA THR A 57 18.01 -6.42 -27.21
C THR A 57 18.17 -5.86 -25.81
N ASN A 58 19.39 -5.94 -25.27
CA ASN A 58 19.70 -5.36 -23.97
C ASN A 58 19.79 -3.83 -24.08
N ASP A 59 18.73 -3.15 -23.63
CA ASP A 59 18.58 -1.70 -23.75
C ASP A 59 19.21 -0.92 -22.58
N THR A 60 19.83 -1.60 -21.61
CA THR A 60 20.33 -0.99 -20.36
C THR A 60 21.28 0.19 -20.61
N ALA A 61 22.18 0.07 -21.59
CA ALA A 61 23.14 1.11 -21.91
C ALA A 61 22.46 2.40 -22.41
N ALA A 62 21.41 2.28 -23.23
CA ALA A 62 20.66 3.40 -23.75
C ALA A 62 19.89 4.14 -22.65
N PHE A 63 19.29 3.42 -21.70
CA PHE A 63 18.65 4.03 -20.52
C PHE A 63 19.65 4.80 -19.66
N ASN A 64 20.81 4.19 -19.37
CA ASN A 64 21.85 4.86 -18.61
C ASN A 64 22.35 6.13 -19.31
N ALA A 65 22.55 6.08 -20.63
CA ALA A 65 22.98 7.23 -21.42
C ALA A 65 21.93 8.35 -21.44
N ALA A 66 20.64 8.01 -21.62
CA ALA A 66 19.56 8.98 -21.61
C ALA A 66 19.46 9.71 -20.26
N LEU A 67 19.49 8.97 -19.14
CA LEU A 67 19.48 9.57 -17.80
C LEU A 67 20.73 10.41 -17.53
N THR A 68 21.91 9.95 -17.96
CA THR A 68 23.15 10.72 -17.83
C THR A 68 23.12 12.01 -18.63
N SER A 69 22.48 12.05 -19.79
CA SER A 69 22.42 13.25 -20.64
C SER A 69 21.64 14.42 -20.02
N LEU A 70 20.72 14.16 -19.09
CA LEU A 70 19.95 15.19 -18.37
C LEU A 70 20.82 15.90 -17.30
N GLY A 71 21.90 15.24 -16.87
CA GLY A 71 22.89 15.80 -15.96
C GLY A 71 22.29 16.40 -14.68
N SER A 72 22.89 17.49 -14.18
CA SER A 72 22.38 18.23 -13.03
C SER A 72 21.23 19.19 -13.36
N GLY A 73 20.90 19.35 -14.64
CA GLY A 73 19.82 20.23 -15.10
C GLY A 73 18.43 19.65 -14.87
N GLY A 74 18.32 18.34 -14.70
CA GLY A 74 17.04 17.65 -14.64
C GLY A 74 16.40 17.53 -16.03
N GLY A 75 15.10 17.28 -16.06
CA GLY A 75 14.31 17.13 -17.28
C GLY A 75 13.63 15.78 -17.36
N THR A 76 13.09 15.46 -18.54
CA THR A 76 12.26 14.27 -18.72
C THR A 76 12.99 13.19 -19.54
N CYS A 77 13.18 12.01 -18.95
CA CYS A 77 13.59 10.81 -19.67
C CYS A 77 12.33 10.09 -20.19
N VAL A 78 12.11 10.11 -21.50
CA VAL A 78 10.92 9.52 -22.12
C VAL A 78 11.20 8.11 -22.62
N ILE A 79 10.25 7.22 -22.36
CA ILE A 79 10.27 5.81 -22.74
C ILE A 79 9.12 5.56 -23.71
N PRO A 80 9.36 5.59 -25.03
CA PRO A 80 8.31 5.28 -26.00
C PRO A 80 7.77 3.85 -25.86
N GLU A 81 6.73 3.51 -26.61
CA GLU A 81 6.22 2.15 -26.71
C GLU A 81 7.34 1.15 -27.06
N GLY A 82 7.36 0.04 -26.33
CA GLY A 82 8.30 -1.05 -26.50
C GLY A 82 8.46 -1.91 -25.26
N THR A 83 9.01 -3.11 -25.44
CA THR A 83 9.50 -3.94 -24.34
C THR A 83 11.01 -3.84 -24.28
N TYR A 84 11.52 -3.20 -23.24
CA TYR A 84 12.93 -2.92 -23.05
C TYR A 84 13.54 -3.96 -22.12
N LEU A 85 14.49 -4.74 -22.63
CA LEU A 85 15.17 -5.75 -21.81
C LEU A 85 16.27 -5.07 -20.99
N ILE A 86 16.12 -5.08 -19.67
CA ILE A 86 17.06 -4.43 -18.73
C ILE A 86 17.88 -5.49 -17.99
N SER A 87 19.19 -5.27 -17.89
CA SER A 87 20.15 -6.17 -17.26
C SER A 87 19.78 -6.46 -15.80
N ALA A 88 20.26 -7.59 -15.27
CA ALA A 88 20.08 -7.97 -13.86
C ALA A 88 20.60 -6.91 -12.85
N SER A 89 21.52 -6.06 -13.27
CA SER A 89 22.04 -4.93 -12.48
C SER A 89 21.08 -3.74 -12.39
N GLY A 90 19.99 -3.74 -13.15
CA GLY A 90 19.11 -2.59 -13.29
C GLY A 90 19.76 -1.42 -14.03
N ILE A 91 19.08 -0.27 -13.98
CA ILE A 91 19.54 1.02 -14.51
C ILE A 91 20.40 1.70 -13.45
N THR A 92 21.68 1.88 -13.75
CA THR A 92 22.71 2.32 -12.78
C THR A 92 22.92 3.83 -12.75
N SER A 93 22.44 4.59 -13.75
CA SER A 93 22.55 6.06 -13.75
C SER A 93 21.58 6.74 -12.77
N HIS A 94 20.54 6.02 -12.31
CA HIS A 94 19.47 6.48 -11.42
C HIS A 94 18.60 7.61 -12.02
N VAL A 95 17.39 7.76 -11.50
CA VAL A 95 16.56 8.95 -11.64
C VAL A 95 17.00 9.94 -10.56
N LYS A 96 17.75 10.97 -10.95
CA LYS A 96 18.35 11.96 -10.04
C LYS A 96 17.42 13.14 -9.75
N SER A 97 17.84 14.06 -8.89
CA SER A 97 17.10 15.28 -8.60
C SER A 97 16.67 16.01 -9.87
N GLY A 98 15.41 16.42 -9.95
CA GLY A 98 14.85 17.11 -11.11
C GLY A 98 14.58 16.23 -12.34
N VAL A 99 14.82 14.91 -12.26
CA VAL A 99 14.61 13.98 -13.38
C VAL A 99 13.26 13.28 -13.28
N HIS A 100 12.53 13.23 -14.39
CA HIS A 100 11.24 12.55 -14.51
C HIS A 100 11.35 11.41 -15.52
N LEU A 101 11.19 10.16 -15.08
CA LEU A 101 11.19 8.99 -15.94
C LEU A 101 9.75 8.63 -16.33
N VAL A 102 9.39 8.79 -17.59
CA VAL A 102 8.00 8.76 -18.04
C VAL A 102 7.82 7.81 -19.23
N GLY A 103 6.93 6.84 -19.08
CA GLY A 103 6.45 6.01 -20.19
C GLY A 103 5.20 6.56 -20.88
N GLU A 104 4.78 5.92 -21.97
CA GLU A 104 3.57 6.23 -22.72
C GLU A 104 2.32 5.53 -22.16
N GLY A 105 2.48 4.65 -21.17
CA GLY A 105 1.38 3.98 -20.48
C GLY A 105 1.73 2.61 -19.93
N ARG A 106 0.86 2.13 -19.04
CA ARG A 106 0.84 0.74 -18.57
C ARG A 106 0.58 -0.22 -19.73
N GLY A 107 1.38 -1.27 -19.81
CA GLY A 107 1.35 -2.25 -20.89
C GLY A 107 1.89 -1.72 -22.22
N VAL A 108 2.36 -0.47 -22.29
CA VAL A 108 2.86 0.19 -23.50
C VAL A 108 4.39 0.34 -23.42
N SER A 109 4.88 0.99 -22.38
CA SER A 109 6.32 1.12 -22.10
C SER A 109 6.70 0.11 -21.02
N ILE A 110 7.34 -0.99 -21.40
CA ILE A 110 7.60 -2.12 -20.50
C ILE A 110 9.10 -2.27 -20.26
N LEU A 111 9.54 -2.15 -19.01
CA LEU A 111 10.90 -2.47 -18.58
C LEU A 111 10.89 -3.88 -18.02
N LYS A 112 11.49 -4.83 -18.75
CA LYS A 112 11.53 -6.25 -18.39
C LYS A 112 12.91 -6.63 -17.90
N ILE A 113 13.01 -7.17 -16.68
CA ILE A 113 14.31 -7.60 -16.17
C ILE A 113 14.78 -8.90 -16.86
N ALA A 114 16.03 -8.92 -17.31
CA ALA A 114 16.56 -9.95 -18.19
C ALA A 114 16.85 -11.27 -17.47
N ALA A 115 17.28 -11.21 -16.21
CA ALA A 115 17.76 -12.34 -15.44
C ALA A 115 17.59 -12.11 -13.94
N MET A 116 17.97 -13.10 -13.13
CA MET A 116 17.95 -13.03 -11.66
C MET A 116 18.61 -11.71 -11.19
N PRO A 117 17.86 -10.82 -10.52
CA PRO A 117 18.35 -9.49 -10.17
C PRO A 117 19.56 -9.56 -9.26
N THR A 118 20.55 -8.70 -9.54
CA THR A 118 21.71 -8.48 -8.68
C THR A 118 21.65 -7.13 -7.95
N ALA A 119 20.73 -6.26 -8.35
CA ALA A 119 20.43 -4.97 -7.74
C ALA A 119 19.01 -4.52 -8.09
N THR A 120 18.51 -3.46 -7.44
CA THR A 120 17.23 -2.79 -7.75
C THR A 120 17.15 -2.37 -9.22
N LEU A 121 15.98 -2.51 -9.86
CA LEU A 121 15.81 -2.18 -11.28
C LEU A 121 15.88 -0.65 -11.54
N ILE A 122 15.19 0.15 -10.74
CA ILE A 122 15.20 1.63 -10.83
C ILE A 122 15.50 2.24 -9.46
N TRP A 123 16.44 3.18 -9.42
CA TRP A 123 16.70 4.01 -8.25
C TRP A 123 16.24 5.45 -8.49
N GLY A 124 15.37 5.97 -7.63
CA GLY A 124 15.13 7.41 -7.45
C GLY A 124 15.96 7.92 -6.28
N ASP A 125 16.87 8.86 -6.53
CA ASP A 125 17.83 9.35 -5.53
C ASP A 125 18.08 10.85 -5.72
N GLY A 126 17.57 11.63 -4.77
CA GLY A 126 17.59 13.09 -4.83
C GLY A 126 16.22 13.67 -4.53
N ASP A 127 16.01 14.94 -4.89
CA ASP A 127 14.76 15.64 -4.65
C ASP A 127 14.08 16.04 -5.97
N ASN A 128 12.75 16.13 -5.99
CA ASN A 128 11.99 16.59 -7.17
C ASN A 128 12.13 15.64 -8.37
N TRP A 129 11.85 14.34 -8.19
CA TRP A 129 11.92 13.36 -9.27
C TRP A 129 10.63 12.55 -9.37
N SER A 130 10.38 11.92 -10.52
CA SER A 130 9.26 11.00 -10.64
C SER A 130 9.51 9.79 -11.55
N VAL A 131 8.71 8.74 -11.34
CA VAL A 131 8.63 7.55 -12.19
C VAL A 131 7.16 7.30 -12.49
N GLU A 132 6.75 7.46 -13.76
CA GLU A 132 5.33 7.52 -14.12
C GLU A 132 4.98 6.80 -15.43
N ASN A 133 3.76 6.26 -15.48
CA ASN A 133 3.12 5.72 -16.70
C ASN A 133 3.91 4.61 -17.42
N LEU A 134 4.52 3.68 -16.69
CA LEU A 134 5.21 2.53 -17.30
C LEU A 134 4.94 1.21 -16.57
N THR A 135 5.29 0.10 -17.22
CA THR A 135 5.26 -1.24 -16.62
C THR A 135 6.67 -1.71 -16.31
N LEU A 136 6.87 -2.31 -15.13
CA LEU A 136 8.07 -3.03 -14.73
C LEU A 136 7.69 -4.51 -14.62
N ASP A 137 8.20 -5.37 -15.50
CA ASP A 137 8.05 -6.82 -15.39
C ASP A 137 9.28 -7.42 -14.69
N MET A 138 9.08 -7.83 -13.43
CA MET A 138 10.12 -8.35 -12.55
C MET A 138 10.31 -9.86 -12.66
N GLN A 139 9.53 -10.52 -13.52
CA GLN A 139 9.74 -11.90 -13.98
C GLN A 139 9.75 -12.97 -12.88
N ASP A 140 9.13 -12.70 -11.72
CA ASP A 140 9.05 -13.61 -10.55
C ASP A 140 10.40 -14.04 -9.98
N TYR A 141 11.49 -13.37 -10.36
CA TYR A 141 12.81 -13.69 -9.85
C TYR A 141 12.89 -13.39 -8.35
N PHE A 142 13.22 -14.42 -7.56
CA PHE A 142 13.35 -14.31 -6.11
C PHE A 142 14.82 -14.42 -5.67
N PRO A 143 15.56 -13.29 -5.55
CA PRO A 143 16.96 -13.35 -5.18
C PRO A 143 17.12 -13.82 -3.72
N PRO A 144 17.90 -14.90 -3.47
CA PRO A 144 18.00 -15.49 -2.12
C PRO A 144 18.81 -14.63 -1.14
N ARG A 145 19.75 -13.81 -1.65
CA ARG A 145 20.71 -13.02 -0.85
C ARG A 145 20.48 -11.50 -0.90
N LEU A 146 19.50 -11.03 -1.65
CA LEU A 146 19.19 -9.60 -1.77
C LEU A 146 17.81 -9.32 -1.19
N HIS A 147 17.76 -9.11 0.13
CA HIS A 147 16.49 -8.96 0.85
C HIS A 147 15.87 -7.56 0.69
N ASN A 148 16.69 -6.53 0.46
CA ASN A 148 16.24 -5.15 0.25
C ASN A 148 16.08 -4.77 -1.24
N TYR A 149 16.03 -5.77 -2.12
CA TYR A 149 15.83 -5.58 -3.54
C TYR A 149 14.40 -5.09 -3.84
N SER A 150 14.30 -4.01 -4.63
CA SER A 150 13.01 -3.43 -5.06
C SER A 150 12.93 -3.30 -6.59
N ALA A 151 11.72 -3.27 -7.15
CA ALA A 151 11.55 -2.83 -8.53
C ALA A 151 11.89 -1.34 -8.66
N ILE A 152 11.41 -0.52 -7.73
CA ILE A 152 11.76 0.89 -7.59
C ILE A 152 12.23 1.14 -6.15
N ALA A 153 13.45 1.65 -5.97
CA ALA A 153 13.93 2.15 -4.70
C ALA A 153 13.88 3.67 -4.68
N CYS A 154 13.33 4.26 -3.61
CA CYS A 154 12.99 5.68 -3.52
C CYS A 154 13.71 6.32 -2.33
N LYS A 155 14.40 7.43 -2.58
CA LYS A 155 15.08 8.24 -1.56
C LYS A 155 15.00 9.73 -1.89
N GLY A 156 15.03 10.54 -0.83
CA GLY A 156 14.99 11.99 -0.88
C GLY A 156 13.57 12.50 -0.73
N ASN A 157 13.32 13.72 -1.17
CA ASN A 157 12.09 14.47 -0.89
C ASN A 157 11.39 14.90 -2.18
N ASN A 158 10.12 15.29 -2.09
CA ASN A 158 9.39 15.88 -3.23
C ASN A 158 9.34 14.96 -4.46
N TRP A 159 9.06 13.68 -4.29
CA TRP A 159 9.04 12.72 -5.40
C TRP A 159 7.72 11.98 -5.55
N ARG A 160 7.52 11.41 -6.74
CA ARG A 160 6.28 10.71 -7.10
C ARG A 160 6.56 9.40 -7.85
N VAL A 161 5.90 8.33 -7.44
CA VAL A 161 5.78 7.11 -8.24
C VAL A 161 4.31 6.89 -8.54
N ALA A 162 3.90 7.08 -9.80
CA ALA A 162 2.47 7.11 -10.11
C ALA A 162 2.11 6.40 -11.41
N LYS A 163 0.92 5.79 -11.42
CA LYS A 163 0.33 5.18 -12.61
C LYS A 163 1.24 4.11 -13.25
N CYS A 164 2.08 3.45 -12.46
CA CYS A 164 2.92 2.34 -12.93
C CYS A 164 2.24 0.98 -12.69
N GLU A 165 2.58 0.01 -13.53
CA GLU A 165 2.38 -1.42 -13.25
C GLU A 165 3.70 -2.03 -12.82
N ILE A 166 3.72 -2.76 -11.71
CA ILE A 166 4.92 -3.43 -11.19
C ILE A 166 4.54 -4.89 -10.98
N LEU A 167 4.90 -5.70 -11.95
CA LEU A 167 4.39 -7.06 -12.09
C LEU A 167 5.40 -8.08 -11.58
N LYS A 168 4.88 -9.18 -11.03
CA LYS A 168 5.65 -10.39 -10.70
C LYS A 168 6.82 -10.10 -9.77
N ILE A 169 6.59 -9.29 -8.73
CA ILE A 169 7.66 -8.89 -7.80
C ILE A 169 8.22 -10.11 -7.06
N GLY A 170 9.55 -10.21 -7.04
CA GLY A 170 10.25 -11.18 -6.21
C GLY A 170 10.20 -10.81 -4.73
N ARG A 171 10.79 -9.66 -4.39
CA ARG A 171 10.88 -9.13 -3.02
C ARG A 171 9.97 -7.93 -2.87
N ILE A 172 10.46 -6.73 -3.14
CA ILE A 172 9.73 -5.48 -2.91
C ILE A 172 9.29 -4.86 -4.24
N GLY A 173 8.07 -4.33 -4.30
CA GLY A 173 7.63 -3.52 -5.44
C GLY A 173 8.28 -2.14 -5.39
N ILE A 174 7.83 -1.32 -4.44
CA ILE A 174 8.35 0.02 -4.18
C ILE A 174 8.95 0.06 -2.78
N GLY A 175 10.27 0.22 -2.71
CA GLY A 175 11.00 0.35 -1.45
C GLY A 175 11.36 1.80 -1.18
N VAL A 176 11.00 2.31 0.00
CA VAL A 176 11.21 3.72 0.38
C VAL A 176 12.12 3.82 1.60
N ALA A 177 13.10 4.70 1.51
CA ALA A 177 14.08 4.99 2.54
C ALA A 177 13.84 6.39 3.13
N GLY A 178 12.80 6.54 3.96
CA GLY A 178 12.41 7.81 4.57
C GLY A 178 12.04 8.90 3.55
N GLY A 179 12.32 10.17 3.90
CA GLY A 179 12.07 11.32 3.04
C GLY A 179 10.78 12.07 3.39
N ASP A 180 10.71 13.32 2.95
CA ASP A 180 9.58 14.22 3.17
C ASP A 180 8.83 14.51 1.86
N ASN A 181 7.52 14.69 1.98
CA ASN A 181 6.63 15.14 0.92
C ASN A 181 6.75 14.32 -0.37
N TRP A 182 6.24 13.09 -0.35
CA TRP A 182 6.28 12.23 -1.53
C TRP A 182 5.00 11.42 -1.66
N SER A 183 4.77 10.86 -2.84
CA SER A 183 3.58 10.05 -3.08
C SER A 183 3.80 8.81 -3.95
N ILE A 184 3.02 7.78 -3.62
CA ILE A 184 2.88 6.54 -4.37
C ILE A 184 1.40 6.43 -4.73
N GLU A 185 1.08 6.67 -6.01
CA GLU A 185 -0.29 6.97 -6.44
C GLU A 185 -0.78 6.08 -7.58
N GLY A 186 -1.92 5.44 -7.37
CA GLY A 186 -2.64 4.79 -8.45
C GLY A 186 -1.96 3.54 -9.00
N ASN A 187 -0.88 3.03 -8.40
CA ASN A 187 -0.05 1.93 -8.92
C ASN A 187 -0.76 0.57 -8.86
N PHE A 188 -0.42 -0.34 -9.78
CA PHE A 188 -0.83 -1.75 -9.72
C PHE A 188 0.40 -2.61 -9.49
N ILE A 189 0.47 -3.29 -8.34
CA ILE A 189 1.66 -4.03 -7.89
C ILE A 189 1.26 -5.47 -7.60
N THR A 190 1.90 -6.44 -8.24
CA THR A 190 1.54 -7.85 -8.12
C THR A 190 2.70 -8.75 -7.76
N LYS A 191 2.39 -9.76 -6.96
CA LYS A 191 3.25 -10.89 -6.63
C LYS A 191 2.53 -12.18 -6.97
N THR A 192 3.10 -12.98 -7.87
CA THR A 192 2.44 -14.21 -8.36
C THR A 192 2.34 -15.27 -7.27
N THR A 193 3.44 -15.54 -6.56
CA THR A 193 3.47 -16.51 -5.48
C THR A 193 3.85 -15.82 -4.17
N PRO A 194 2.92 -15.68 -3.23
CA PRO A 194 3.24 -15.14 -1.91
C PRO A 194 4.26 -16.04 -1.18
N VAL A 195 5.19 -15.44 -0.45
CA VAL A 195 6.24 -16.17 0.31
C VAL A 195 6.27 -15.70 1.77
N GLN A 196 6.78 -16.54 2.67
CA GLN A 196 6.79 -16.28 4.12
C GLN A 196 8.02 -15.48 4.59
N THR A 197 8.46 -14.52 3.79
CA THR A 197 9.54 -13.58 4.12
C THR A 197 9.17 -12.19 3.61
N LEU A 198 9.79 -11.14 4.16
CA LEU A 198 9.59 -9.74 3.74
C LEU A 198 9.50 -9.59 2.20
N ASN A 199 8.35 -9.12 1.72
CA ASN A 199 8.02 -9.12 0.29
C ASN A 199 6.99 -8.05 -0.12
N GLN A 200 6.89 -6.94 0.63
CA GLN A 200 5.81 -5.95 0.48
C GLN A 200 5.75 -5.34 -0.92
N SER A 201 4.54 -5.14 -1.42
CA SER A 201 4.27 -4.32 -2.59
C SER A 201 4.80 -2.91 -2.38
N ILE A 202 4.59 -2.36 -1.18
CA ILE A 202 5.14 -1.07 -0.76
C ILE A 202 5.77 -1.22 0.62
N LEU A 203 7.08 -1.02 0.69
CA LEU A 203 7.85 -1.08 1.92
C LEU A 203 8.44 0.29 2.22
N VAL A 204 7.93 0.97 3.25
CA VAL A 204 8.51 2.22 3.75
C VAL A 204 9.27 1.93 5.02
N THR A 205 10.57 2.14 4.97
CA THR A 205 11.48 1.94 6.10
C THR A 205 12.05 3.27 6.59
N LYS A 206 12.49 3.28 7.85
CA LYS A 206 13.31 4.37 8.37
C LYS A 206 14.62 4.48 7.59
N TYR A 207 15.07 5.70 7.30
CA TYR A 207 16.40 5.94 6.75
C TYR A 207 17.19 6.85 7.68
N ALA A 208 18.38 6.40 8.10
CA ALA A 208 19.25 7.14 9.01
C ALA A 208 18.55 7.66 10.28
N GLY A 209 17.57 6.90 10.80
CA GLY A 209 16.77 7.26 11.98
C GLY A 209 15.63 8.26 11.73
N LYS A 210 15.51 8.82 10.53
CA LYS A 210 14.42 9.71 10.12
C LYS A 210 13.31 8.91 9.43
N GLY A 211 12.09 8.99 9.95
CA GLY A 211 10.90 8.38 9.35
C GLY A 211 10.47 9.13 8.09
N ALA A 212 9.58 8.53 7.29
CA ALA A 212 8.91 9.25 6.22
C ALA A 212 7.92 10.28 6.79
N THR A 213 7.83 11.46 6.18
CA THR A 213 6.91 12.53 6.60
C THR A 213 6.12 13.07 5.42
N ASN A 214 4.89 13.54 5.67
CA ASN A 214 4.01 14.06 4.62
C ASN A 214 3.84 13.10 3.43
N ALA A 215 3.92 11.79 3.70
CA ALA A 215 3.85 10.76 2.69
C ALA A 215 2.40 10.43 2.34
N ARG A 216 2.15 10.17 1.05
CA ARG A 216 0.82 9.76 0.56
C ARG A 216 0.93 8.45 -0.21
N ILE A 217 0.36 7.37 0.33
CA ILE A 217 0.17 6.10 -0.38
C ILE A 217 -1.31 5.99 -0.72
N ILE A 218 -1.67 6.32 -1.96
CA ILE A 218 -3.08 6.50 -2.33
C ILE A 218 -3.48 5.78 -3.61
N ASP A 219 -4.69 5.24 -3.61
CA ASP A 219 -5.36 4.67 -4.79
C ASP A 219 -4.58 3.51 -5.47
N ASN A 220 -3.66 2.85 -4.74
CA ASN A 220 -2.90 1.72 -5.27
C ASN A 220 -3.68 0.42 -5.15
N VAL A 221 -3.37 -0.53 -6.03
CA VAL A 221 -3.84 -1.91 -5.98
C VAL A 221 -2.62 -2.81 -5.77
N CYS A 222 -2.63 -3.59 -4.70
CA CYS A 222 -1.57 -4.53 -4.35
C CYS A 222 -2.17 -5.94 -4.30
N ASP A 223 -1.65 -6.87 -5.08
CA ASP A 223 -2.11 -8.27 -5.08
C ASP A 223 -0.97 -9.24 -4.77
N GLY A 224 -1.23 -10.20 -3.89
CA GLY A 224 -0.25 -11.18 -3.43
C GLY A 224 0.71 -10.66 -2.35
N SER A 225 0.65 -9.37 -2.03
CA SER A 225 1.53 -8.71 -1.06
C SER A 225 0.94 -7.41 -0.48
N GLY A 226 1.38 -7.06 0.72
CA GLY A 226 0.85 -5.94 1.51
C GLY A 226 1.68 -4.66 1.49
N ILE A 227 1.30 -3.73 2.36
CA ILE A 227 1.96 -2.44 2.59
C ILE A 227 2.49 -2.42 4.03
N LEU A 228 3.77 -2.08 4.21
CA LEU A 228 4.35 -1.77 5.52
C LEU A 228 4.83 -0.32 5.53
N PHE A 229 4.38 0.45 6.52
CA PHE A 229 4.67 1.86 6.61
C PHE A 229 5.34 2.28 7.93
N TRP A 230 6.51 2.91 7.83
CA TRP A 230 7.18 3.59 8.94
C TRP A 230 7.35 5.09 8.66
N GLY A 231 6.64 5.92 9.42
CA GLY A 231 6.65 7.37 9.25
C GLY A 231 5.56 8.08 10.04
N PHE A 232 5.41 9.38 9.84
CA PHE A 232 4.46 10.21 10.57
C PHE A 232 3.90 11.36 9.74
N TYR A 233 2.82 12.01 10.20
CA TYR A 233 2.08 13.03 9.44
C TYR A 233 1.72 12.59 8.01
N SER A 234 1.30 11.34 7.86
CA SER A 234 1.21 10.67 6.57
C SER A 234 -0.14 10.00 6.36
N THR A 235 -0.48 9.74 5.10
CA THR A 235 -1.78 9.20 4.70
C THR A 235 -1.61 7.91 3.89
N ILE A 236 -2.33 6.87 4.29
CA ILE A 236 -2.52 5.63 3.55
C ILE A 236 -4.01 5.53 3.23
N ALA A 237 -4.41 5.82 1.99
CA ALA A 237 -5.82 5.96 1.67
C ALA A 237 -6.27 5.31 0.36
N ARG A 238 -7.48 4.74 0.36
CA ARG A 238 -8.14 4.20 -0.83
C ARG A 238 -7.33 3.13 -1.59
N ASN A 239 -6.42 2.46 -0.90
CA ASN A 239 -5.69 1.33 -1.48
C ASN A 239 -6.54 0.06 -1.41
N ARG A 240 -6.37 -0.83 -2.40
CA ARG A 240 -6.97 -2.16 -2.43
C ARG A 240 -5.85 -3.20 -2.32
N ILE A 241 -5.86 -3.98 -1.26
CA ILE A 241 -4.88 -5.01 -1.00
C ILE A 241 -5.59 -6.36 -0.99
N SER A 242 -5.16 -7.27 -1.84
CA SER A 242 -5.66 -8.64 -1.92
C SER A 242 -4.55 -9.66 -1.76
N ASN A 243 -4.90 -10.83 -1.21
CA ASN A 243 -4.07 -12.03 -1.23
C ASN A 243 -2.68 -11.87 -0.59
N ALA A 244 -2.52 -10.94 0.35
CA ALA A 244 -1.26 -10.76 1.06
C ALA A 244 -0.82 -12.09 1.72
N GLY A 245 0.43 -12.49 1.46
CA GLY A 245 0.99 -13.74 2.00
C GLY A 245 2.01 -13.58 3.11
N PHE A 246 2.27 -12.37 3.58
CA PHE A 246 3.21 -12.12 4.67
C PHE A 246 2.78 -10.89 5.47
N GLY A 247 2.85 -10.97 6.80
CA GLY A 247 2.50 -9.87 7.70
C GLY A 247 1.00 -9.55 7.66
N SER A 248 0.64 -8.38 7.13
CA SER A 248 -0.75 -7.92 7.02
C SER A 248 -1.00 -7.24 5.67
N GLY A 249 -2.26 -7.01 5.34
CA GLY A 249 -2.62 -6.21 4.17
C GLY A 249 -2.02 -4.80 4.26
N ILE A 250 -2.24 -4.11 5.38
CA ILE A 250 -1.58 -2.83 5.74
C ILE A 250 -1.10 -2.89 7.19
N ALA A 251 0.20 -2.66 7.41
CA ALA A 251 0.80 -2.47 8.73
C ALA A 251 1.47 -1.08 8.86
N THR A 252 1.40 -0.50 10.06
CA THR A 252 2.22 0.65 10.46
C THR A 252 3.30 0.26 11.47
N GLY A 253 4.32 1.07 11.73
CA GLY A 253 5.37 0.77 12.72
C GLY A 253 4.96 0.97 14.20
N GLN A 254 5.69 0.37 15.15
CA GLN A 254 5.34 0.30 16.60
C GLN A 254 5.93 1.41 17.50
N VAL A 255 6.82 2.31 17.04
CA VAL A 255 7.70 3.13 17.94
C VAL A 255 7.62 4.64 17.69
N ALA A 256 8.28 5.45 18.55
CA ALA A 256 8.23 6.93 18.61
C ALA A 256 8.42 7.70 17.30
N ASN A 257 9.02 7.11 16.27
CA ASN A 257 9.18 7.73 14.94
C ASN A 257 8.14 7.23 13.93
N CYS A 258 7.03 6.65 14.40
CA CYS A 258 5.88 6.25 13.60
C CYS A 258 4.59 6.57 14.37
N HIS A 259 3.90 7.65 14.00
CA HIS A 259 2.72 8.16 14.70
C HIS A 259 1.92 9.08 13.78
N THR A 260 0.71 9.50 14.17
CA THR A 260 -0.07 10.49 13.41
C THR A 260 -0.26 10.11 11.93
N ILE A 261 -0.73 8.88 11.72
CA ILE A 261 -1.04 8.34 10.38
C ILE A 261 -2.55 8.33 10.19
N GLN A 262 -3.00 8.71 9.00
CA GLN A 262 -4.38 8.54 8.56
C GLN A 262 -4.46 7.29 7.66
N VAL A 263 -5.01 6.20 8.19
CA VAL A 263 -5.31 4.97 7.43
C VAL A 263 -6.79 4.99 7.09
N THR A 264 -7.16 5.39 5.87
CA THR A 264 -8.58 5.67 5.55
C THR A 264 -9.09 5.13 4.22
N GLY A 265 -10.28 4.52 4.24
CA GLY A 265 -10.95 4.07 3.01
C GLY A 265 -10.24 2.93 2.26
N ASN A 266 -9.32 2.22 2.90
CA ASN A 266 -8.61 1.10 2.28
C ASN A 266 -9.44 -0.19 2.38
N THR A 267 -9.14 -1.15 1.51
CA THR A 267 -9.71 -2.50 1.55
C THR A 267 -8.58 -3.53 1.65
N CYS A 268 -8.64 -4.42 2.64
CA CYS A 268 -7.71 -5.56 2.77
C CYS A 268 -8.49 -6.87 2.79
N THR A 269 -8.16 -7.78 1.87
CA THR A 269 -8.89 -9.04 1.73
C THR A 269 -8.04 -10.22 1.26
N GLY A 270 -8.53 -11.44 1.49
CA GLY A 270 -7.97 -12.64 0.87
C GLY A 270 -6.60 -13.03 1.42
N GLY A 271 -6.11 -12.43 2.51
CA GLY A 271 -4.81 -12.80 3.08
C GLY A 271 -4.76 -14.29 3.47
N ARG A 272 -3.77 -15.04 2.99
CA ARG A 272 -3.67 -16.52 3.20
C ARG A 272 -2.28 -17.01 3.61
N GLY A 273 -1.31 -16.14 3.80
CA GLY A 273 0.01 -16.54 4.30
C GLY A 273 0.20 -16.32 5.79
N PHE A 274 1.45 -16.42 6.25
CA PHE A 274 1.85 -16.17 7.62
C PHE A 274 3.23 -15.50 7.71
N ASP A 275 3.52 -14.83 8.82
CA ASP A 275 4.80 -14.20 9.11
C ASP A 275 5.85 -15.17 9.68
N GLU A 276 7.05 -14.68 9.99
CA GLU A 276 8.15 -15.48 10.55
C GLU A 276 7.79 -16.16 11.90
N ASN A 277 6.80 -15.63 12.61
CA ASN A 277 6.31 -16.16 13.87
C ASN A 277 5.13 -17.13 13.68
N HIS A 278 4.83 -17.54 12.44
CA HIS A 278 3.65 -18.34 12.08
C HIS A 278 2.31 -17.66 12.43
N THR A 279 2.29 -16.33 12.44
CA THR A 279 1.07 -15.53 12.60
C THR A 279 0.42 -15.34 11.25
N TRP A 280 -0.84 -15.79 11.11
CA TRP A 280 -1.60 -15.65 9.88
C TRP A 280 -1.89 -14.19 9.53
N VAL A 281 -1.97 -13.92 8.23
CA VAL A 281 -2.16 -12.57 7.71
C VAL A 281 -3.48 -11.96 8.17
N SER A 282 -3.37 -10.79 8.80
CA SER A 282 -4.49 -9.91 9.18
C SER A 282 -4.79 -8.90 8.07
N GLY A 283 -5.98 -8.30 8.11
CA GLY A 283 -6.32 -7.23 7.17
C GLY A 283 -5.49 -5.98 7.43
N PHE A 284 -5.51 -5.50 8.68
CA PHE A 284 -4.84 -4.29 9.12
C PHE A 284 -4.13 -4.49 10.46
N GLU A 285 -2.98 -3.86 10.59
CA GLU A 285 -2.26 -3.72 11.85
C GLU A 285 -1.85 -2.26 12.07
N LEU A 286 -2.62 -1.55 12.88
CA LEU A 286 -2.31 -0.19 13.30
C LEU A 286 -1.48 -0.24 14.57
N TRP A 287 -0.16 -0.24 14.42
CA TRP A 287 0.79 -0.20 15.53
C TRP A 287 1.17 1.23 15.95
N ALA A 288 1.07 2.20 15.04
CA ALA A 288 1.45 3.59 15.28
C ALA A 288 0.46 4.32 16.21
N PRO A 289 0.93 4.96 17.30
CA PRO A 289 0.08 5.77 18.18
C PRO A 289 -0.42 7.06 17.52
N ASP A 290 -1.34 7.75 18.20
CA ASP A 290 -1.89 9.06 17.84
C ASP A 290 -2.44 9.10 16.40
N SER A 291 -2.92 7.95 15.94
CA SER A 291 -3.29 7.70 14.54
C SER A 291 -4.79 7.45 14.39
N VAL A 292 -5.28 7.62 13.16
CA VAL A 292 -6.68 7.40 12.81
C VAL A 292 -6.77 6.25 11.82
N ILE A 293 -7.59 5.25 12.13
CA ILE A 293 -8.00 4.21 11.19
C ILE A 293 -9.51 4.34 10.96
N ALA A 294 -9.88 4.80 9.76
CA ALA A 294 -11.26 5.20 9.47
C ALA A 294 -11.82 4.65 8.16
N ASN A 295 -13.07 4.21 8.17
CA ASN A 295 -13.81 3.83 6.97
C ASN A 295 -13.11 2.75 6.11
N ASN A 296 -12.27 1.91 6.73
CA ASN A 296 -11.61 0.81 6.04
C ASN A 296 -12.50 -0.44 6.04
N THR A 297 -12.25 -1.34 5.09
CA THR A 297 -12.93 -2.62 4.98
C THR A 297 -11.93 -3.76 5.05
N ALA A 298 -12.07 -4.65 6.04
CA ALA A 298 -11.26 -5.86 6.18
C ALA A 298 -12.16 -7.08 6.08
N TYR A 299 -11.91 -7.97 5.12
CA TYR A 299 -12.74 -9.17 5.01
C TYR A 299 -12.02 -10.37 4.44
N ASP A 300 -12.46 -11.55 4.85
CA ASP A 300 -11.95 -12.82 4.32
C ASP A 300 -10.42 -12.92 4.45
N ASN A 301 -9.85 -12.45 5.56
CA ASN A 301 -8.42 -12.61 5.87
C ASN A 301 -8.18 -13.86 6.74
N GLY A 302 -6.98 -14.43 6.66
CA GLY A 302 -6.59 -15.65 7.38
C GLY A 302 -6.72 -15.51 8.90
N SER A 303 -6.31 -14.34 9.42
CA SER A 303 -6.42 -13.91 10.81
C SER A 303 -7.48 -12.82 10.97
N SER A 304 -7.41 -12.06 12.07
CA SER A 304 -8.33 -10.97 12.40
C SER A 304 -8.37 -9.87 11.34
N GLY A 305 -9.49 -9.17 11.26
CA GLY A 305 -9.68 -8.10 10.27
C GLY A 305 -8.85 -6.86 10.58
N ILE A 306 -9.10 -6.21 11.72
CA ILE A 306 -8.41 -4.97 12.10
C ILE A 306 -7.82 -5.10 13.49
N ILE A 307 -6.50 -5.04 13.57
CA ILE A 307 -5.73 -5.06 14.81
C ILE A 307 -5.24 -3.64 15.11
N VAL A 308 -5.44 -3.20 16.35
CA VAL A 308 -5.01 -1.90 16.85
C VAL A 308 -4.10 -2.14 18.05
N GLY A 309 -2.86 -1.67 17.97
CA GLY A 309 -1.90 -1.65 19.07
C GLY A 309 -1.23 -0.29 19.27
N GLY A 310 -1.61 0.73 18.50
CA GLY A 310 -1.20 2.11 18.75
C GLY A 310 -2.02 2.76 19.87
N GLN A 311 -1.35 3.52 20.73
CA GLN A 311 -1.99 4.26 21.82
C GLN A 311 -2.72 5.48 21.28
N ASN A 312 -3.79 5.93 21.96
CA ASN A 312 -4.52 7.17 21.65
C ASN A 312 -5.10 7.21 20.22
N CYS A 313 -5.45 6.06 19.66
CA CYS A 313 -5.96 6.00 18.29
C CYS A 313 -7.47 6.28 18.21
N ILE A 314 -7.91 6.81 17.06
CA ILE A 314 -9.34 6.87 16.71
C ILE A 314 -9.63 5.80 15.68
N VAL A 315 -10.49 4.85 16.05
CA VAL A 315 -10.89 3.71 15.22
C VAL A 315 -12.35 3.92 14.85
N ARG A 316 -12.66 4.39 13.64
CA ARG A 316 -14.03 4.83 13.32
C ARG A 316 -14.61 4.36 11.99
N GLY A 317 -15.87 3.96 11.98
CA GLY A 317 -16.62 3.66 10.76
C GLY A 317 -16.07 2.51 9.93
N ASN A 318 -15.19 1.67 10.50
CA ASN A 318 -14.60 0.55 9.78
C ASN A 318 -15.57 -0.64 9.71
N LYS A 319 -15.44 -1.44 8.65
CA LYS A 319 -16.19 -2.69 8.45
C LYS A 319 -15.24 -3.88 8.48
N SER A 320 -15.55 -4.89 9.28
CA SER A 320 -14.72 -6.08 9.42
C SER A 320 -15.55 -7.36 9.44
N TYR A 321 -15.46 -8.19 8.40
CA TYR A 321 -16.36 -9.34 8.28
C TYR A 321 -15.75 -10.58 7.66
N ASN A 322 -16.24 -11.75 8.06
CA ASN A 322 -15.80 -13.06 7.56
C ASN A 322 -14.27 -13.30 7.65
N ASN A 323 -13.56 -12.61 8.54
CA ASN A 323 -12.11 -12.81 8.77
C ASN A 323 -11.85 -14.08 9.59
N GLY A 324 -10.58 -14.37 9.88
CA GLY A 324 -10.20 -15.54 10.68
C GLY A 324 -10.39 -16.85 9.93
N VAL A 325 -10.25 -16.85 8.60
CA VAL A 325 -10.63 -18.03 7.80
C VAL A 325 -9.71 -19.24 7.97
N GLN A 326 -8.53 -19.03 8.57
CA GLN A 326 -7.56 -20.09 8.84
C GLN A 326 -7.49 -20.44 10.32
N THR A 327 -7.66 -19.47 11.22
CA THR A 327 -7.46 -19.67 12.67
C THR A 327 -8.70 -19.47 13.52
N GLY A 328 -9.83 -19.09 12.93
CA GLY A 328 -10.77 -18.23 13.64
C GLY A 328 -10.15 -16.85 13.88
N GLY A 329 -10.95 -15.89 14.32
CA GLY A 329 -10.40 -14.56 14.54
C GLY A 329 -11.44 -13.55 14.98
N TYR A 330 -11.02 -12.29 14.99
CA TYR A 330 -11.82 -11.18 15.47
C TYR A 330 -12.09 -10.22 14.33
N GLY A 331 -13.26 -9.57 14.34
CA GLY A 331 -13.48 -8.41 13.49
C GLY A 331 -12.47 -7.32 13.83
N PHE A 332 -12.40 -6.98 15.11
CA PHE A 332 -11.48 -6.01 15.68
C PHE A 332 -10.71 -6.60 16.85
N SER A 333 -9.44 -6.23 17.02
CA SER A 333 -8.67 -6.57 18.20
C SER A 333 -7.87 -5.38 18.72
N ALA A 334 -8.05 -5.03 19.99
CA ALA A 334 -7.16 -4.12 20.72
C ALA A 334 -6.06 -4.94 21.41
N ARG A 335 -4.80 -4.61 21.13
CA ARG A 335 -3.62 -5.38 21.57
C ARG A 335 -2.84 -4.67 22.67
N TYR A 336 -2.33 -5.46 23.62
CA TYR A 336 -1.36 -5.05 24.62
C TYR A 336 -0.27 -6.13 24.75
N GLN A 337 0.97 -5.72 24.59
CA GLN A 337 2.14 -6.58 24.78
C GLN A 337 3.22 -5.90 25.62
N ASN A 338 3.47 -4.61 25.36
CA ASN A 338 4.50 -3.80 26.02
C ASN A 338 4.21 -2.31 25.75
N SER A 339 5.15 -1.41 26.07
CA SER A 339 4.96 0.04 25.86
C SER A 339 4.83 0.48 24.41
N THR A 340 5.30 -0.31 23.44
CA THR A 340 5.25 0.00 22.00
C THR A 340 4.10 -0.68 21.27
N VAL A 341 3.48 -1.69 21.89
CA VAL A 341 2.25 -2.33 21.41
C VAL A 341 1.23 -2.25 22.54
N ASN A 342 0.49 -1.14 22.53
CA ASN A 342 -0.43 -0.74 23.58
C ASN A 342 -1.58 0.10 23.00
N ALA A 343 -2.74 -0.51 22.82
CA ALA A 343 -3.93 0.18 22.31
C ALA A 343 -4.60 1.15 23.30
N SER A 344 -4.07 1.33 24.51
CA SER A 344 -4.73 2.11 25.58
C SER A 344 -5.14 3.51 25.12
N HIS A 345 -6.19 4.04 25.73
CA HIS A 345 -6.79 5.37 25.44
C HIS A 345 -7.39 5.51 24.03
N SER A 346 -7.43 4.44 23.24
CA SER A 346 -8.07 4.46 21.92
C SER A 346 -9.60 4.49 22.02
N THR A 347 -10.24 5.13 21.05
CA THR A 347 -11.71 5.22 20.96
C THR A 347 -12.22 4.56 19.68
N PHE A 348 -13.11 3.58 19.85
CA PHE A 348 -13.80 2.84 18.79
C PHE A 348 -15.20 3.41 18.56
N ILE A 349 -15.46 3.97 17.38
CA ILE A 349 -16.70 4.71 17.07
C ILE A 349 -17.38 4.17 15.82
N GLY A 350 -18.62 3.70 15.92
CA GLY A 350 -19.44 3.37 14.74
C GLY A 350 -18.86 2.26 13.85
N ASN A 351 -18.03 1.38 14.40
CA ASN A 351 -17.48 0.25 13.66
C ASN A 351 -18.49 -0.89 13.56
N SER A 352 -18.40 -1.68 12.50
CA SER A 352 -19.27 -2.85 12.28
C SER A 352 -18.43 -4.10 12.05
N ALA A 353 -18.74 -5.15 12.80
CA ALA A 353 -18.20 -6.49 12.57
C ALA A 353 -19.30 -7.55 12.53
N TYR A 354 -19.23 -8.43 11.54
CA TYR A 354 -20.20 -9.51 11.37
C TYR A 354 -19.61 -10.72 10.63
N ASP A 355 -20.24 -11.88 10.80
CA ASP A 355 -19.91 -13.11 10.10
C ASP A 355 -21.14 -13.64 9.37
N THR A 356 -21.11 -13.54 8.04
CA THR A 356 -22.19 -14.06 7.16
C THR A 356 -22.09 -15.56 6.92
N ARG A 357 -20.98 -16.19 7.32
CA ARG A 357 -20.74 -17.62 7.10
C ARG A 357 -21.22 -18.47 8.28
N TYR A 358 -21.63 -17.84 9.39
CA TYR A 358 -22.28 -18.48 10.53
C TYR A 358 -23.81 -18.63 10.29
N PRO A 359 -24.48 -19.74 10.70
CA PRO A 359 -23.96 -20.94 11.40
C PRO A 359 -23.42 -22.04 10.47
N GLY A 360 -22.82 -21.69 9.34
CA GLY A 360 -22.21 -22.65 8.41
C GLY A 360 -20.96 -23.36 8.94
N ARG A 361 -20.47 -24.35 8.17
CA ARG A 361 -19.26 -25.12 8.50
C ARG A 361 -18.02 -24.41 7.94
N GLY A 362 -17.16 -23.91 8.82
CA GLY A 362 -15.87 -23.30 8.48
C GLY A 362 -15.24 -22.55 9.65
N MET A 363 -13.92 -22.39 9.64
CA MET A 363 -13.22 -21.43 10.51
C MET A 363 -13.47 -20.03 9.93
N THR A 364 -14.12 -19.16 10.70
CA THR A 364 -14.48 -17.79 10.30
C THR A 364 -14.55 -16.90 11.56
N GLN A 365 -15.03 -15.67 11.44
CA GLN A 365 -14.91 -14.63 12.46
C GLN A 365 -15.69 -15.00 13.73
N THR A 366 -14.95 -15.25 14.81
CA THR A 366 -15.49 -15.79 16.07
C THR A 366 -16.19 -14.70 16.88
N TYR A 367 -15.53 -13.55 17.05
CA TYR A 367 -16.05 -12.40 17.80
C TYR A 367 -16.00 -11.13 16.94
N GLY A 368 -16.90 -10.20 17.22
CA GLY A 368 -16.84 -8.88 16.59
C GLY A 368 -15.68 -8.03 17.09
N TYR A 369 -15.38 -8.09 18.40
CA TYR A 369 -14.28 -7.38 19.04
C TYR A 369 -13.57 -8.25 20.10
N HIS A 370 -12.29 -7.99 20.31
CA HIS A 370 -11.46 -8.62 21.34
C HIS A 370 -10.52 -7.60 21.95
N GLU A 371 -10.46 -7.57 23.28
CA GLU A 371 -9.58 -6.70 24.05
C GLU A 371 -8.59 -7.54 24.86
N GLN A 372 -7.28 -7.31 24.66
CA GLN A 372 -6.28 -8.00 25.47
C GLN A 372 -6.17 -7.43 26.89
N PRO A 373 -5.88 -8.28 27.90
CA PRO A 373 -5.64 -7.83 29.26
C PRO A 373 -4.52 -6.79 29.37
N GLY A 374 -4.68 -5.84 30.29
CA GLY A 374 -3.68 -4.79 30.59
C GLY A 374 -3.92 -3.45 29.89
N LEU A 375 -4.85 -3.39 28.93
CA LEU A 375 -5.31 -2.15 28.31
C LEU A 375 -6.02 -1.23 29.31
N LYS A 376 -5.87 0.08 29.09
CA LYS A 376 -6.47 1.12 29.93
C LYS A 376 -7.27 2.09 29.08
N PHE A 377 -8.44 2.49 29.58
CA PHE A 377 -9.26 3.57 29.02
C PHE A 377 -9.66 3.41 27.54
N ILE A 378 -9.91 2.17 27.10
CA ILE A 378 -10.57 1.95 25.82
C ILE A 378 -12.01 2.45 25.90
N LYS A 379 -12.46 3.15 24.84
CA LYS A 379 -13.83 3.68 24.75
C LYS A 379 -14.54 3.11 23.53
N HIS A 380 -15.80 2.73 23.70
CA HIS A 380 -16.68 2.27 22.63
C HIS A 380 -17.90 3.18 22.50
N ILE A 381 -18.22 3.60 21.28
CA ILE A 381 -19.37 4.47 20.98
C ILE A 381 -20.07 3.94 19.73
N GLY A 382 -21.29 3.42 19.88
CA GLY A 382 -22.16 3.05 18.76
C GLY A 382 -21.60 1.99 17.81
N ASN A 383 -20.77 1.06 18.29
CA ASN A 383 -20.27 -0.04 17.47
C ASN A 383 -21.30 -1.17 17.39
N ASN A 384 -21.36 -1.88 16.26
CA ASN A 384 -22.18 -3.08 16.07
C ASN A 384 -21.30 -4.31 15.87
N TYR A 385 -21.26 -5.20 16.86
CA TYR A 385 -20.42 -6.40 16.88
C TYR A 385 -21.24 -7.70 17.10
N ASP A 386 -22.57 -7.60 17.08
CA ASP A 386 -23.45 -8.65 17.60
C ASP A 386 -23.67 -9.80 16.61
N HIS A 387 -23.42 -9.56 15.32
CA HIS A 387 -23.65 -10.53 14.26
C HIS A 387 -22.46 -11.47 14.01
N ASN A 388 -21.81 -11.94 15.07
CA ASN A 388 -20.68 -12.88 15.01
C ASN A 388 -20.99 -14.16 15.78
N LYS A 389 -20.22 -15.23 15.57
CA LYS A 389 -20.49 -16.55 16.13
C LYS A 389 -20.70 -16.58 17.65
N ILE A 390 -19.88 -15.85 18.42
CA ILE A 390 -19.95 -15.79 19.88
C ILE A 390 -20.38 -14.38 20.37
N GLY A 391 -20.49 -13.39 19.47
CA GLY A 391 -20.92 -12.03 19.78
C GLY A 391 -19.79 -11.02 19.96
N PRO A 392 -19.98 -9.96 20.76
CA PRO A 392 -19.14 -8.76 20.70
C PRO A 392 -17.79 -8.85 21.40
N ALA A 393 -17.60 -9.66 22.45
CA ALA A 393 -16.36 -9.64 23.25
C ALA A 393 -15.88 -11.03 23.67
N SER A 394 -14.56 -11.23 23.67
CA SER A 394 -13.88 -12.13 24.60
C SER A 394 -13.02 -11.29 25.56
N HIS A 395 -13.15 -11.56 26.86
CA HIS A 395 -12.36 -10.95 27.93
C HIS A 395 -11.13 -11.78 28.29
#